data_AF-A0A7S2JS62-F1
#
_entry.id   AF-A0A7S2JS62-F1
#
_cell.length_a   1.000
_cell.length_b   1.000
_cell.length_c   1.000
_cell.angle_alpha   90.00
_cell.angle_beta   90.00
_cell.angle_gamma   90.00
#
_symmetry.space_group_name_H-M   'P 1'
#
loop_
_entity.id
_entity.type
_entity.pdbx_description
1 polymer ?
#
loop_
_entity_poly.entity_id
_entity_poly.type
_entity_poly.pdbx_seq_one_letter_code
_entity_poly.pdbx_strand_id
1 'polypeptide(L)'
;DYFCKRADGPYMKGKVWPGECYFPDFTDPEVRDWWSGLFKELIEEIGVKGVWNDMNEPAVMEVPNKTFPDDVRHDYDGNRCSHRKAHNIYGTQMARATYH
;
A
#
# COMPACT_ATOMS: atom_id res chain seq x y z
N ASP A 1 10.81 -1.76 7.94
CA ASP A 1 9.52 -1.47 8.61
C ASP A 1 8.59 -0.95 7.51
N TYR A 2 7.88 -1.84 6.81
CA TYR A 2 7.29 -1.52 5.48
C TYR A 2 5.78 -1.31 5.48
N PHE A 3 5.11 -1.58 6.60
CA PHE A 3 3.65 -1.59 6.67
C PHE A 3 3.13 -0.35 7.38
N CYS A 4 1.99 0.16 6.89
CA CYS A 4 1.26 1.25 7.51
C CYS A 4 0.95 0.93 8.98
N LYS A 5 0.91 1.95 9.84
CA LYS A 5 0.63 1.82 11.27
C LYS A 5 -0.54 2.69 11.69
N ARG A 6 -1.23 2.28 12.75
CA ARG A 6 -2.20 3.11 13.48
C ARG A 6 -1.47 4.20 14.25
N ALA A 7 -2.17 5.26 14.65
CA ALA A 7 -1.56 6.37 15.37
C ALA A 7 -0.97 5.98 16.75
N ASP A 8 -1.49 4.92 17.36
CA ASP A 8 -1.04 4.35 18.63
C ASP A 8 0.11 3.34 18.48
N GLY A 9 0.57 3.05 17.26
CA GLY A 9 1.79 2.29 16.99
C GLY A 9 1.63 0.90 16.35
N PRO A 10 0.59 0.10 16.63
CA PRO A 10 0.37 -1.19 15.95
C PRO A 10 0.26 -1.05 14.44
N TYR A 11 0.55 -2.12 13.70
CA TYR A 11 0.30 -2.15 12.26
C TYR A 11 -1.18 -1.95 11.94
N MET A 12 -1.44 -1.26 10.84
CA MET A 12 -2.76 -1.18 10.25
C MET A 12 -3.16 -2.58 9.77
N LYS A 13 -4.16 -3.15 10.46
CA LYS A 13 -4.81 -4.42 10.10
C LYS A 13 -6.17 -4.14 9.51
N GLY A 14 -6.53 -4.91 8.50
CA GLY A 14 -7.83 -4.85 7.88
C GLY A 14 -8.14 -6.14 7.14
N LYS A 15 -9.42 -6.49 7.10
CA LYS A 15 -9.89 -7.66 6.36
C LYS A 15 -10.05 -7.31 4.88
N VAL A 16 -9.50 -8.17 4.02
CA VAL A 16 -9.68 -8.15 2.56
C VAL A 16 -9.90 -9.59 2.08
N TRP A 17 -9.77 -9.87 0.78
CA TRP A 17 -10.04 -11.20 0.20
C TRP A 17 -9.33 -12.36 0.93
N PRO A 18 -8.05 -12.25 1.34
CA PRO A 18 -7.36 -13.32 2.06
C PRO A 18 -7.67 -13.39 3.56
N GLY A 19 -8.54 -12.54 4.09
CA GLY A 19 -8.76 -12.36 5.53
C GLY A 19 -7.96 -11.18 6.09
N GLU A 20 -7.43 -11.32 7.30
CA GLU A 20 -6.66 -10.27 7.98
C GLU A 20 -5.33 -10.01 7.27
N CYS A 21 -5.09 -8.77 6.88
CA CYS A 21 -3.89 -8.36 6.15
C CYS A 21 -3.25 -7.11 6.76
N TYR A 22 -1.94 -7.00 6.53
CA TYR A 22 -1.18 -5.75 6.69
C TYR A 22 -1.00 -5.09 5.31
N PHE A 23 -0.84 -3.77 5.31
CA PHE A 23 -0.79 -2.98 4.08
C PHE A 23 0.54 -2.26 3.94
N PRO A 24 1.30 -2.49 2.85
CA PRO A 24 2.54 -1.76 2.59
C PRO A 24 2.29 -0.25 2.56
N ASP A 25 3.21 0.54 3.08
CA ASP A 25 3.15 1.98 2.92
C ASP A 25 3.77 2.40 1.59
N PHE A 26 2.98 2.36 0.51
CA PHE A 26 3.47 2.77 -0.81
C PHE A 26 3.89 4.25 -0.89
N THR A 27 3.58 5.06 0.13
CA THR A 27 4.05 6.44 0.20
C THR A 27 5.52 6.57 0.62
N ASP A 28 6.12 5.48 1.11
CA ASP A 28 7.55 5.37 1.42
C ASP A 28 8.34 4.91 0.17
N PRO A 29 9.36 5.68 -0.28
CA PRO A 29 10.24 5.27 -1.37
C PRO A 29 10.89 3.89 -1.19
N GLU A 30 11.33 3.54 0.02
CA GLU A 30 11.98 2.27 0.31
C GLU A 30 11.02 1.09 0.09
N VAL A 31 9.76 1.27 0.46
CA VAL A 31 8.70 0.27 0.24
C VAL A 31 8.37 0.12 -1.24
N ARG A 32 8.41 1.21 -2.01
CA ARG A 32 8.20 1.14 -3.47
C ARG A 32 9.33 0.39 -4.17
N ASP A 33 10.58 0.64 -3.79
CA ASP A 33 11.76 -0.05 -4.34
C ASP A 33 11.78 -1.54 -3.95
N TRP A 34 11.34 -1.86 -2.73
CA TRP A 34 11.15 -3.25 -2.32
C TRP A 34 10.06 -3.93 -3.16
N TRP A 35 8.92 -3.26 -3.35
CA TRP A 35 7.77 -3.82 -4.09
C TRP A 35 8.10 -4.07 -5.56
N SER A 36 8.75 -3.13 -6.25
CA SER A 36 9.18 -3.31 -7.64
C SER A 36 10.14 -4.49 -7.81
N GLY A 37 11.04 -4.67 -6.85
CA GLY A 37 11.98 -5.79 -6.81
C GLY A 37 11.30 -7.17 -6.89
N LEU A 38 10.07 -7.29 -6.39
CA LEU A 38 9.30 -8.55 -6.42
C LEU A 38 8.80 -8.92 -7.83
N PHE A 39 8.73 -7.96 -8.76
CA PHE A 39 8.23 -8.19 -10.12
C PHE A 39 9.33 -8.48 -11.14
N LYS A 40 10.60 -8.25 -10.81
CA LYS A 40 11.73 -8.35 -11.75
C LYS A 40 11.80 -9.72 -12.43
N GLU A 41 11.84 -10.81 -11.65
CA GLU A 41 11.87 -12.18 -12.20
C GLU A 41 10.62 -12.48 -13.05
N LEU A 42 9.43 -12.09 -12.57
CA LEU A 42 8.16 -12.31 -13.26
C LEU A 42 8.15 -11.67 -14.66
N ILE A 43 8.72 -10.48 -14.79
CA ILE A 43 8.71 -9.71 -16.04
C ILE A 43 9.89 -10.11 -16.94
N GLU A 44 11.10 -10.14 -16.40
CA GLU A 44 12.33 -10.32 -17.18
C GLU A 44 12.57 -11.78 -17.57
N GLU A 45 12.31 -12.72 -16.66
CA GLU A 45 12.63 -14.14 -16.87
C GLU A 45 11.41 -14.94 -17.31
N ILE A 46 10.28 -14.77 -16.61
CA ILE A 46 9.05 -15.52 -16.90
C ILE A 46 8.26 -14.88 -18.06
N GLY A 47 8.42 -13.58 -18.28
CA GLY A 47 7.83 -12.87 -19.42
C GLY A 47 6.38 -12.41 -19.22
N VAL A 48 5.93 -12.19 -17.98
CA VAL A 48 4.64 -11.56 -17.68
C VAL A 48 4.55 -10.20 -18.37
N LYS A 49 3.43 -9.93 -19.06
CA LYS A 49 3.25 -8.74 -19.92
C LYS A 49 2.43 -7.62 -19.32
N GLY A 50 1.86 -7.84 -18.15
CA GLY A 50 1.07 -6.83 -17.46
C GLY A 50 0.72 -7.25 -16.05
N VAL A 51 0.51 -6.26 -15.19
CA VAL A 51 0.09 -6.43 -13.81
C VAL A 51 -1.16 -5.58 -13.60
N TRP A 52 -2.14 -6.14 -12.88
CA TRP A 52 -3.31 -5.41 -12.45
C TRP A 52 -3.17 -5.08 -10.96
N ASN A 53 -3.16 -3.79 -10.63
CA ASN A 53 -3.36 -3.34 -9.26
C ASN A 53 -4.85 -3.08 -9.04
N ASP A 54 -5.42 -3.79 -8.07
CA ASP A 54 -6.81 -3.68 -7.67
C ASP A 54 -6.91 -3.39 -6.17
N MET A 55 -8.07 -2.92 -5.72
CA MET A 55 -8.38 -2.66 -4.31
C MET A 55 -7.45 -1.63 -3.66
N ASN A 56 -6.86 -0.73 -4.46
CA ASN A 56 -5.77 0.16 -4.07
C ASN A 56 -6.26 1.53 -3.57
N GLU A 57 -7.54 1.68 -3.20
CA GLU A 57 -8.09 2.90 -2.62
C GLU A 57 -7.40 3.37 -1.32
N PRO A 58 -6.96 2.52 -0.36
CA PRO A 58 -7.02 1.05 -0.23
C PRO A 58 -8.36 0.54 0.29
N ALA A 59 -8.85 -0.57 -0.27
CA ALA A 59 -10.08 -1.19 0.19
C ALA A 59 -9.86 -1.95 1.51
N VAL A 60 -10.79 -1.75 2.45
CA VAL A 60 -10.89 -2.54 3.68
C VAL A 60 -12.33 -3.02 3.84
N MET A 61 -12.52 -4.32 4.01
CA MET A 61 -13.84 -4.91 4.22
C MET A 61 -14.31 -4.67 5.65
N GLU A 62 -15.62 -4.82 5.86
CA GLU A 62 -16.22 -4.80 7.20
C GLU A 62 -16.01 -3.52 8.03
N VAL A 63 -15.53 -2.43 7.41
CA VAL A 63 -15.49 -1.08 8.00
C VAL A 63 -16.49 -0.14 7.31
N PRO A 64 -16.96 0.94 7.96
CA PRO A 64 -18.01 1.82 7.42
C PRO A 64 -17.65 2.44 6.06
N ASN A 65 -16.45 3.04 5.95
CA ASN A 65 -16.03 3.79 4.76
C ASN A 65 -15.39 2.91 3.68
N LYS A 66 -15.30 1.59 3.91
CA LYS A 66 -14.62 0.62 3.04
C LYS A 66 -13.16 0.95 2.70
N THR A 67 -12.49 1.74 3.56
CA THR A 67 -11.09 2.13 3.42
C THR A 67 -10.43 2.33 4.79
N PHE A 68 -9.16 2.76 4.83
CA PHE A 68 -8.43 2.98 6.07
C PHE A 68 -9.11 4.06 6.94
N PRO A 69 -9.03 3.93 8.28
CA PRO A 69 -9.37 5.04 9.16
C PRO A 69 -8.33 6.17 9.07
N ASP A 70 -8.77 7.41 9.27
CA ASP A 70 -8.00 8.65 9.04
C ASP A 70 -6.68 8.78 9.82
N ASP A 71 -6.55 8.05 10.92
CA ASP A 71 -5.41 8.07 11.83
C ASP A 71 -4.26 7.12 11.43
N VAL A 72 -4.44 6.30 10.38
CA VAL A 72 -3.33 5.52 9.81
C VAL A 72 -2.20 6.47 9.40
N ARG A 73 -0.96 6.07 9.64
CA ARG A 73 0.26 6.86 9.45
C ARG A 73 1.00 6.40 8.21
N HIS A 74 1.48 7.40 7.47
CA HIS A 74 2.19 7.27 6.22
C HIS A 74 3.50 8.06 6.27
N ASP A 75 4.52 7.55 5.60
CA ASP A 75 5.80 8.22 5.42
C ASP A 75 5.68 9.46 4.52
N TYR A 76 4.98 9.32 3.39
CA TYR A 76 4.69 10.39 2.43
C TYR A 76 5.97 11.08 1.92
N ASP A 77 6.89 10.29 1.38
CA ASP A 77 8.21 10.73 0.91
C ASP A 77 8.95 11.56 1.99
N GLY A 78 9.03 11.02 3.20
CA GLY A 78 9.60 11.64 4.40
C GLY A 78 8.75 12.72 5.06
N ASN A 79 7.66 13.17 4.43
CA ASN A 79 6.77 14.23 4.93
C ASN A 79 5.58 13.63 5.70
N ARG A 80 5.92 12.91 6.78
CA ARG A 80 5.00 12.05 7.55
C ARG A 80 3.63 12.69 7.77
N CYS A 81 2.59 11.92 7.49
CA CYS A 81 1.22 12.41 7.61
C CYS A 81 0.23 11.31 8.00
N SER A 82 -1.03 11.70 8.16
CA SER A 82 -2.12 10.75 8.37
C SER A 82 -2.79 10.37 7.05
N HIS A 83 -3.56 9.29 7.06
CA HIS A 83 -4.27 8.79 5.90
C HIS A 83 -5.21 9.83 5.29
N ARG A 84 -5.79 10.70 6.12
CA ARG A 84 -6.59 11.85 5.65
C ARG A 84 -5.87 12.72 4.60
N LYS A 85 -4.54 12.88 4.68
CA LYS A 85 -3.74 13.58 3.64
C LYS A 85 -3.31 12.64 2.51
N ALA A 86 -2.97 11.40 2.84
CA ALA A 86 -2.38 10.44 1.91
C ALA A 86 -3.39 9.65 1.04
N HIS A 87 -4.68 9.62 1.41
CA HIS A 87 -5.69 8.72 0.86
C HIS A 87 -5.66 8.65 -0.67
N ASN A 88 -5.85 9.79 -1.33
CA ASN A 88 -5.95 9.84 -2.80
C ASN A 88 -4.65 9.54 -3.54
N ILE A 89 -3.49 9.55 -2.88
CA ILE A 89 -2.21 9.22 -3.54
C ILE A 89 -1.78 7.78 -3.28
N TYR A 90 -2.36 7.09 -2.29
CA TYR A 90 -1.98 5.72 -1.94
C TYR A 90 -2.06 4.78 -3.15
N GLY A 91 -3.21 4.77 -3.84
CA GLY A 91 -3.42 3.91 -5.01
C GLY A 91 -2.49 4.22 -6.17
N THR A 92 -2.23 5.51 -6.42
CA THR A 92 -1.26 5.94 -7.44
C THR A 92 0.15 5.50 -7.09
N GLN A 93 0.53 5.53 -5.80
CA GLN A 93 1.86 5.08 -5.38
C GLN A 93 2.03 3.57 -5.47
N MET A 94 0.98 2.77 -5.24
CA MET A 94 1.00 1.33 -5.51
C MET A 94 1.21 1.04 -7.00
N ALA A 95 0.53 1.79 -7.87
CA ALA A 95 0.71 1.67 -9.32
C ALA A 95 2.13 2.09 -9.75
N ARG A 96 2.64 3.19 -9.19
CA ARG A 96 4.03 3.64 -9.41
C ARG A 96 5.05 2.58 -8.98
N ALA A 97 4.84 1.95 -7.83
CA ALA A 97 5.73 0.90 -7.32
C ALA A 97 5.71 -0.36 -8.19
N THR A 98 4.60 -0.64 -8.88
CA THR A 98 4.47 -1.79 -9.77
C THR A 98 5.04 -1.51 -11.18
N TYR A 99 5.03 -0.24 -11.59
CA TYR A 99 5.49 0.18 -12.93
C TYR A 99 7.01 0.23 -13.08
N HIS A 100 7.71 0.62 -12.01
CA HIS A 100 9.18 0.70 -11.97
C HIS A 100 9.79 -0.64 -11.58
#